data_AF-A0A6I1L8Z5-F1
#
_entry.id   AF-A0A6I1L8Z5-F1
#
_cell.length_a   1.000
_cell.length_b   1.000
_cell.length_c   1.000
_cell.angle_alpha   90.00
_cell.angle_beta   90.00
_cell.angle_gamma   90.00
#
_symmetry.space_group_name_H-M   'P 1'
#
loop_
_entity.id
_entity.type
_entity.pdbx_description
1 polymer ?
#
loop_
_entity_poly.entity_id
_entity_poly.type
_entity_poly.pdbx_seq_one_letter_code
_entity_poly.pdbx_strand_id
1 'polypeptide(L)'
;MNNPHLGVHTPQGTSGRVFIAANGDYLFRYADDAIAQSAVSLLMPVRAEEYRRRDLHPIFQMNLPEGYVLEQLKNRLAKTVKVDPMLLLALSGSSAPIGRVFVSSSQVSE
;
A
#
# COMPACT_ATOMS: atom_id res chain seq x y z
N MET A 1 -0.52 1.04 -20.38
CA MET A 1 0.26 0.41 -19.28
C MET A 1 -0.58 0.49 -18.02
N ASN A 2 -1.00 -0.64 -17.47
CA ASN A 2 -1.73 -0.66 -16.20
C ASN A 2 -0.78 -0.15 -15.10
N ASN A 3 -1.11 0.97 -14.49
CA ASN A 3 -0.36 1.48 -13.37
C ASN A 3 -0.76 0.65 -12.13
N PRO A 4 0.18 -0.08 -11.50
CA PRO A 4 -0.15 -0.94 -10.38
C PRO A 4 -0.71 -0.08 -9.24
N HIS A 5 -1.89 -0.46 -8.77
CA HIS A 5 -2.58 0.19 -7.67
C HIS A 5 -2.97 -0.87 -6.64
N LEU A 6 -2.88 -0.50 -5.39
CA LEU A 6 -3.22 -1.36 -4.27
C LEU A 6 -4.44 -0.78 -3.56
N GLY A 7 -5.47 -1.60 -3.39
CA GLY A 7 -6.64 -1.26 -2.60
C GLY A 7 -6.27 -1.20 -1.13
N VAL A 8 -6.84 -0.26 -0.41
CA VAL A 8 -6.64 -0.08 1.03
C VAL A 8 -7.97 -0.10 1.73
N HIS A 9 -8.06 -0.94 2.75
CA HIS A 9 -9.23 -1.09 3.61
C HIS A 9 -8.84 -0.92 5.06
N THR A 10 -9.82 -0.54 5.87
CA THR A 10 -9.74 -0.59 7.32
C THR A 10 -10.89 -1.45 7.86
N PRO A 11 -10.93 -1.76 9.17
CA PRO A 11 -12.07 -2.47 9.75
C PRO A 11 -13.41 -1.75 9.57
N GLN A 12 -13.38 -0.44 9.26
CA GLN A 12 -14.56 0.39 9.04
C GLN A 12 -14.98 0.42 7.56
N GLY A 13 -14.29 -0.31 6.69
CA GLY A 13 -14.64 -0.48 5.28
C GLY A 13 -13.56 0.02 4.32
N THR A 14 -13.99 0.33 3.10
CA THR A 14 -13.11 0.86 2.06
C THR A 14 -12.50 2.19 2.48
N SER A 15 -11.18 2.29 2.32
CA SER A 15 -10.43 3.50 2.61
C SER A 15 -10.02 4.20 1.32
N GLY A 16 -9.30 3.51 0.45
CA GLY A 16 -8.78 4.14 -0.76
C GLY A 16 -7.80 3.28 -1.51
N ARG A 17 -6.81 3.92 -2.15
CA ARG A 17 -5.81 3.23 -2.96
C ARG A 17 -4.44 3.92 -2.92
N VAL A 18 -3.40 3.10 -2.96
CA VAL A 18 -2.00 3.52 -3.14
C VAL A 18 -1.57 3.26 -4.59
N PHE A 19 -0.88 4.21 -5.21
CA PHE A 19 -0.34 4.09 -6.57
C PHE A 19 0.86 5.02 -6.76
N ILE A 20 1.66 4.79 -7.81
CA ILE A 20 2.83 5.61 -8.13
C ILE A 20 2.48 6.57 -9.28
N ALA A 21 2.79 7.85 -9.14
CA ALA A 21 2.67 8.82 -10.23
C ALA A 21 3.75 8.63 -11.30
N ALA A 22 3.57 9.25 -12.48
CA ALA A 22 4.55 9.16 -13.56
C ALA A 22 5.94 9.72 -13.19
N ASN A 23 6.01 10.63 -12.20
CA ASN A 23 7.26 11.19 -11.68
C ASN A 23 7.91 10.33 -10.56
N GLY A 24 7.33 9.17 -10.22
CA GLY A 24 7.82 8.28 -9.19
C GLY A 24 7.31 8.58 -7.77
N ASP A 25 6.51 9.62 -7.57
CA ASP A 25 5.92 9.91 -6.27
C ASP A 25 4.87 8.86 -5.89
N TYR A 26 4.82 8.49 -4.61
CA TYR A 26 3.78 7.66 -4.03
C TYR A 26 2.56 8.54 -3.72
N LEU A 27 1.41 8.08 -4.20
CA LEU A 27 0.12 8.72 -4.00
C LEU A 27 -0.79 7.81 -3.21
N PHE A 28 -1.49 8.38 -2.24
CA PHE A 28 -2.67 7.76 -1.65
C PHE A 28 -3.89 8.65 -1.89
N ARG A 29 -4.96 8.05 -2.39
CA ARG A 29 -6.25 8.72 -2.57
C ARG A 29 -7.33 7.94 -1.86
N TYR A 30 -8.09 8.63 -1.01
CA TYR A 30 -9.31 8.08 -0.44
C TYR A 30 -10.32 7.75 -1.55
N ALA A 31 -11.15 6.73 -1.32
CA ALA A 31 -12.28 6.45 -2.20
C ALA A 31 -13.33 7.59 -2.08
N ASP A 32 -14.12 7.81 -3.13
CA ASP A 32 -15.11 8.88 -3.14
C ASP A 32 -16.22 8.68 -2.09
N ASP A 33 -16.44 7.43 -1.68
CA ASP A 33 -17.37 6.99 -0.65
C ASP A 33 -16.70 6.71 0.72
N ALA A 34 -15.41 7.05 0.88
CA ALA A 34 -14.71 6.83 2.12
C ALA A 34 -15.30 7.69 3.26
N ILE A 35 -15.55 7.07 4.40
CA ILE A 35 -16.05 7.76 5.60
C ILE A 35 -14.90 8.14 6.52
N ALA A 36 -15.07 9.18 7.35
CA ALA A 36 -14.02 9.63 8.28
C ALA A 36 -13.44 8.51 9.16
N GLN A 37 -14.27 7.53 9.53
CA GLN A 37 -13.88 6.38 10.35
C GLN A 37 -13.03 5.36 9.59
N SER A 38 -13.03 5.38 8.25
CA SER A 38 -12.15 4.56 7.40
C SER A 38 -10.81 5.24 7.11
N ALA A 39 -10.48 6.37 7.75
CA ALA A 39 -9.17 7.00 7.66
C ALA A 39 -8.03 6.04 8.03
N VAL A 40 -6.94 6.06 7.26
CA VAL A 40 -5.77 5.20 7.49
C VAL A 40 -4.92 5.68 8.67
N SER A 41 -4.97 6.97 8.98
CA SER A 41 -4.17 7.61 10.03
C SER A 41 -4.85 8.88 10.52
N LEU A 42 -4.65 9.22 11.79
CA LEU A 42 -5.09 10.51 12.36
C LEU A 42 -4.45 11.71 11.65
N LEU A 43 -3.27 11.53 11.06
CA LEU A 43 -2.56 12.57 10.31
C LEU A 43 -2.95 12.63 8.83
N MET A 44 -3.84 11.73 8.39
CA MET A 44 -4.33 11.67 7.02
C MET A 44 -5.86 11.66 7.04
N PRO A 45 -6.55 12.75 7.39
CA PRO A 45 -8.00 12.80 7.34
C PRO A 45 -8.55 12.53 5.93
N VAL A 46 -9.77 12.00 5.86
CA VAL A 46 -10.45 11.76 4.58
C VAL A 46 -10.67 13.10 3.87
N ARG A 47 -10.19 13.18 2.62
CA ARG A 47 -10.30 14.34 1.74
C ARG A 47 -10.20 13.91 0.28
N ALA A 48 -10.65 14.76 -0.63
CA ALA A 48 -10.60 14.50 -2.06
C ALA A 48 -9.17 14.58 -2.63
N GLU A 49 -8.32 15.44 -2.08
CA GLU A 49 -6.95 15.60 -2.54
C GLU A 49 -6.07 14.41 -2.16
N GLU A 50 -5.23 14.03 -3.11
CA GLU A 50 -4.22 13.00 -2.90
C GLU A 50 -3.22 13.41 -1.80
N TYR A 51 -2.77 12.42 -1.06
CA TYR A 51 -1.56 12.53 -0.26
C TYR A 51 -0.38 12.13 -1.13
N ARG A 52 0.50 13.09 -1.41
CA ARG A 52 1.67 12.90 -2.26
C ARG A 52 2.96 12.92 -1.45
N ARG A 53 3.83 11.94 -1.70
CA ARG A 53 5.12 11.77 -1.05
C ARG A 53 6.14 11.23 -2.05
N ARG A 54 7.42 11.58 -1.89
CA ARG A 54 8.51 11.00 -2.70
C ARG A 54 8.82 9.55 -2.29
N ASP A 55 8.53 9.23 -1.04
CA ASP A 55 8.67 7.93 -0.41
C ASP A 55 7.29 7.35 -0.07
N LEU A 56 7.20 6.02 0.13
CA LEU A 56 5.96 5.40 0.60
C LEU A 56 5.58 6.00 1.97
N HIS A 57 4.32 6.36 2.20
CA HIS A 57 3.94 6.97 3.49
C HIS A 57 4.21 6.00 4.67
N PRO A 58 4.63 6.45 5.87
CA PRO A 58 5.08 5.56 6.95
C PRO A 58 3.98 4.61 7.43
N ILE A 59 2.72 5.05 7.35
CA ILE A 59 1.55 4.20 7.67
C ILE A 59 1.50 2.92 6.81
N PHE A 60 1.99 2.98 5.56
CA PHE A 60 2.10 1.83 4.68
C PHE A 60 3.44 1.12 4.83
N GLN A 61 4.52 1.86 5.14
CA GLN A 61 5.84 1.25 5.41
C GLN A 61 5.79 0.25 6.58
N MET A 62 4.95 0.50 7.59
CA MET A 62 4.74 -0.42 8.70
C MET A 62 4.21 -1.80 8.29
N ASN A 63 3.64 -1.95 7.10
CA ASN A 63 3.16 -3.23 6.56
C ASN A 63 4.20 -3.91 5.65
N LEU A 64 5.38 -3.31 5.49
CA LEU A 64 6.47 -3.93 4.74
C LEU A 64 7.12 -5.03 5.58
N PRO A 65 7.62 -6.10 4.94
CA PRO A 65 8.39 -7.11 5.64
C PRO A 65 9.75 -6.52 6.04
N GLU A 66 10.26 -6.96 7.18
CA GLU A 66 11.53 -6.51 7.73
C GLU A 66 12.47 -7.69 8.01
N GLY A 67 13.76 -7.37 8.22
CA GLY A 67 14.77 -8.33 8.65
C GLY A 67 14.85 -9.59 7.78
N TYR A 68 14.78 -10.76 8.42
CA TYR A 68 14.92 -12.05 7.75
C TYR A 68 13.88 -12.29 6.65
N VAL A 69 12.62 -11.88 6.87
CA VAL A 69 11.53 -12.08 5.89
C VAL A 69 11.80 -11.26 4.63
N LEU A 70 12.23 -10.02 4.79
CA LEU A 70 12.60 -9.15 3.67
C LEU A 70 13.75 -9.75 2.87
N GLU A 71 14.80 -10.23 3.52
CA GLU A 71 15.95 -10.83 2.84
C GLU A 71 15.57 -12.13 2.10
N GLN A 72 14.71 -12.97 2.69
CA GLN A 72 14.17 -14.15 2.00
C GLN A 72 13.37 -13.77 0.75
N LEU A 73 12.50 -12.76 0.83
CA LEU A 73 11.76 -12.25 -0.31
C LEU A 73 12.69 -11.71 -1.40
N LYS A 74 13.68 -10.91 -1.03
CA LYS A 74 14.70 -10.39 -1.95
C LYS A 74 15.44 -11.51 -2.65
N ASN A 75 15.90 -12.53 -1.92
CA ASN A 75 16.62 -13.66 -2.50
C ASN A 75 15.76 -14.48 -3.46
N ARG A 76 14.49 -14.71 -3.13
CA ARG A 76 13.54 -15.45 -3.98
C ARG A 76 13.19 -14.69 -5.27
N LEU A 77 13.10 -13.36 -5.21
CA LEU A 77 12.67 -12.52 -6.32
C LEU A 77 13.83 -11.91 -7.13
N ALA A 78 15.07 -12.03 -6.65
CA ALA A 78 16.26 -11.39 -7.21
C ALA A 78 16.48 -11.61 -8.72
N LYS A 79 15.95 -12.71 -9.27
CA LYS A 79 16.14 -13.08 -10.69
C LYS A 79 14.98 -12.68 -11.60
N THR A 80 13.87 -12.21 -11.03
CA THR A 80 12.59 -12.07 -11.78
C THR A 80 12.09 -10.64 -11.81
N VAL A 81 12.16 -9.92 -10.68
CA VAL A 81 11.58 -8.57 -10.56
C VAL A 81 12.43 -7.71 -9.64
N LYS A 82 12.52 -6.40 -9.94
CA LYS A 82 13.07 -5.43 -8.99
C LYS A 82 12.16 -5.37 -7.78
N VAL A 83 12.71 -5.68 -6.61
CA VAL A 83 11.97 -5.58 -5.34
C VAL A 83 11.87 -4.11 -4.96
N ASP A 84 10.65 -3.56 -5.06
CA ASP A 84 10.32 -2.19 -4.66
C ASP A 84 9.25 -2.18 -3.55
N PRO A 85 9.05 -1.05 -2.85
CA PRO A 85 8.09 -0.96 -1.75
C PRO A 85 6.64 -1.28 -2.15
N MET A 86 6.18 -0.99 -3.37
CA MET A 86 4.81 -1.34 -3.80
C MET A 86 4.66 -2.84 -3.95
N LEU A 87 5.64 -3.52 -4.56
CA LEU A 87 5.62 -4.97 -4.69
C LEU A 87 5.65 -5.65 -3.31
N LEU A 88 6.52 -5.19 -2.42
CA LEU A 88 6.60 -5.70 -1.05
C LEU A 88 5.28 -5.50 -0.29
N LEU A 89 4.67 -4.33 -0.43
CA LEU A 89 3.38 -4.03 0.20
C LEU A 89 2.26 -4.92 -0.34
N ALA A 90 2.25 -5.20 -1.64
CA ALA A 90 1.27 -6.09 -2.26
C ALA A 90 1.37 -7.53 -1.72
N LEU A 91 2.60 -8.03 -1.53
CA LEU A 91 2.86 -9.39 -1.04
C LEU A 91 2.57 -9.53 0.46
N SER A 92 3.01 -8.57 1.26
CA SER A 92 2.91 -8.64 2.73
C SER A 92 1.56 -8.19 3.27
N GLY A 93 0.97 -7.13 2.70
CA GLY A 93 -0.27 -6.53 3.20
C GLY A 93 -1.51 -7.43 3.09
N SER A 94 -1.47 -8.43 2.20
CA SER A 94 -2.55 -9.42 2.03
C SER A 94 -2.48 -10.56 3.05
N SER A 95 -1.30 -10.86 3.58
CA SER A 95 -1.06 -12.10 4.35
C SER A 95 -0.94 -11.88 5.86
N ALA A 96 -0.44 -10.71 6.28
CA ALA A 96 -0.22 -10.39 7.70
C ALA A 96 -0.27 -8.86 7.93
N PRO A 97 -1.47 -8.25 7.87
CA PRO A 97 -1.63 -6.82 8.08
C PRO A 97 -1.27 -6.43 9.53
N ILE A 98 -0.55 -5.31 9.68
CA ILE A 98 -0.23 -4.72 10.98
C ILE A 98 -1.22 -3.59 11.26
N GLY A 99 -1.87 -3.66 12.42
CA GLY A 99 -2.80 -2.64 12.88
C GLY A 99 -4.12 -2.64 12.09
N ARG A 100 -4.52 -1.47 11.58
CA ARG A 100 -5.85 -1.28 10.95
C ARG A 100 -5.82 -1.20 9.43
N VAL A 101 -4.64 -1.23 8.81
CA VAL A 101 -4.48 -1.01 7.37
C VAL A 101 -4.32 -2.35 6.68
N PHE A 102 -5.28 -2.69 5.83
CA PHE A 102 -5.29 -3.89 5.01
C PHE A 102 -5.02 -3.48 3.57
N VAL A 103 -4.08 -4.13 2.91
CA VAL A 103 -3.73 -3.82 1.52
C VAL A 103 -4.02 -5.03 0.65
N SER A 104 -4.74 -4.80 -0.44
CA SER A 104 -5.06 -5.82 -1.44
C SER A 104 -4.52 -5.41 -2.80
N SER A 105 -4.06 -6.40 -3.57
CA SER A 105 -3.67 -6.20 -4.97
C SER A 105 -4.71 -6.83 -5.86
N SER A 106 -5.24 -6.08 -6.83
CA SER A 106 -6.08 -6.63 -7.91
C SER A 106 -5.31 -7.56 -8.85
N GLN A 107 -3.96 -7.61 -8.74
CA GLN A 107 -3.08 -8.45 -9.54
C GLN A 107 -2.62 -9.72 -8.81
N VAL A 108 -2.94 -9.88 -7.52
CA VAL A 108 -2.61 -11.06 -6.72
C VAL A 108 -3.93 -11.63 -6.20
N SER A 109 -4.63 -12.35 -7.06
CA SER A 109 -5.79 -13.16 -6.71
C SER A 109 -5.80 -14.35 -7.65
N GLU A 110 -5.05 -15.39 -7.27
CA GLU A 110 -5.24 -16.78 -7.67
C GLU A 110 -5.19 -17.65 -6.42
#